data_AF-A0A1V5QP17-F1
#
_entry.id   AF-A0A1V5QP17-F1
#
_cell.length_a   1.000
_cell.length_b   1.000
_cell.length_c   1.000
_cell.angle_alpha   90.00
_cell.angle_beta   90.00
_cell.angle_gamma   90.00
#
_symmetry.space_group_name_H-M   'P 1'
#
loop_
_entity.id
_entity.type
_entity.pdbx_description
1 polymer ?
#
loop_
_entity_poly.entity_id
_entity_poly.type
_entity_poly.pdbx_seq_one_letter_code
_entity_poly.pdbx_strand_id
1 'polypeptide(L)'
;MVFKILRNFARGVLDDDTSSPIVQIEFLKDFLSKHKYVYSQDFEENLNILKRKHLVDSFLVTNLDGSIVVSSEGNGHTDGIMGTAMLSYIKSELPDSESVLIKRSDGWFMLFSLNKKVFIVKAGSELSNIELKALSIELESLLNVNKNSGDKKKLTQTQVA
;
A
#
# COMPACT_ATOMS: atom_id res chain seq x y z
N MET A 1 -32.05 39.29 -23.49
CA MET A 1 -32.85 38.10 -23.10
C MET A 1 -32.12 36.78 -23.43
N VAL A 2 -31.48 36.67 -24.59
CA VAL A 2 -30.70 35.48 -25.07
C VAL A 2 -29.54 35.07 -24.13
N PHE A 3 -28.82 36.03 -23.54
CA PHE A 3 -27.69 35.74 -22.63
C PHE A 3 -28.07 34.97 -21.35
N LYS A 4 -29.32 35.10 -20.86
CA LYS A 4 -29.77 34.35 -19.67
C LYS A 4 -30.05 32.87 -19.99
N ILE A 5 -30.50 32.59 -21.21
CA ILE A 5 -30.82 31.22 -21.66
C ILE A 5 -29.51 30.45 -21.89
N LEU A 6 -28.54 31.06 -22.59
CA LEU A 6 -27.20 30.50 -22.79
C LEU A 6 -26.47 30.27 -21.46
N ARG A 7 -26.61 31.19 -20.50
CA ARG A 7 -26.01 31.04 -19.16
C ARG A 7 -26.66 29.92 -18.36
N ASN A 8 -27.97 29.72 -18.48
CA ASN A 8 -28.66 28.63 -17.79
C ASN A 8 -28.37 27.27 -18.44
N PHE A 9 -28.23 27.22 -19.76
CA PHE A 9 -27.84 26.01 -20.48
C PHE A 9 -26.38 25.63 -20.20
N ALA A 10 -25.46 26.60 -20.27
CA ALA A 10 -24.07 26.40 -19.89
C ALA A 10 -23.94 25.96 -18.43
N ARG A 11 -24.77 26.48 -17.52
CA ARG A 11 -24.79 26.02 -16.12
C ARG A 11 -25.29 24.58 -15.98
N GLY A 12 -26.31 24.18 -16.74
CA GLY A 12 -26.79 22.80 -16.76
C GLY A 12 -25.81 21.81 -17.40
N VAL A 13 -24.99 22.25 -18.36
CA VAL A 13 -23.97 21.42 -19.03
C VAL A 13 -22.64 21.41 -18.27
N LEU A 14 -22.28 22.50 -17.57
CA LEU A 14 -21.08 22.57 -16.71
C LEU A 14 -21.29 21.97 -15.31
N ASP A 15 -22.53 21.81 -14.83
CA ASP A 15 -22.82 21.07 -13.59
C ASP A 15 -22.80 19.54 -13.79
N ASP A 16 -22.74 19.04 -15.02
CA ASP A 16 -22.84 17.60 -15.35
C ASP A 16 -21.51 16.82 -15.22
N ASP A 17 -20.53 17.38 -14.49
CA ASP A 17 -19.34 16.65 -14.00
C ASP A 17 -19.54 16.13 -12.55
N THR A 18 -20.76 16.22 -12.00
CA THR A 18 -21.07 15.83 -10.61
C THR A 18 -22.08 14.69 -10.45
N SER A 19 -22.36 13.93 -11.52
CA SER A 19 -22.94 12.60 -11.33
C SER A 19 -21.85 11.69 -10.76
N SER A 20 -21.62 11.81 -9.44
CA SER A 20 -20.93 10.78 -8.67
C SER A 20 -21.54 9.45 -9.14
N PRO A 21 -20.75 8.49 -9.60
CA PRO A 21 -21.26 7.26 -10.19
C PRO A 21 -21.89 6.42 -9.07
N ILE A 22 -23.08 6.81 -8.58
CA ILE A 22 -23.72 6.33 -7.35
C ILE A 22 -23.89 4.82 -7.46
N VAL A 23 -24.27 4.32 -8.64
CA VAL A 23 -24.42 2.88 -8.90
C VAL A 23 -23.09 2.14 -8.77
N GLN A 24 -22.00 2.69 -9.31
CA GLN A 24 -20.67 2.10 -9.20
C GLN A 24 -20.12 2.20 -7.77
N ILE A 25 -20.40 3.30 -7.06
CA ILE A 25 -20.02 3.49 -5.65
C ILE A 25 -20.81 2.55 -4.74
N GLU A 26 -22.11 2.38 -4.98
CA GLU A 26 -22.96 1.42 -4.28
C GLU A 26 -22.53 -0.01 -4.56
N PHE A 27 -22.19 -0.33 -5.81
CA PHE A 27 -21.60 -1.62 -6.18
C PHE A 27 -20.27 -1.87 -5.44
N LEU A 28 -19.38 -0.88 -5.39
CA LEU A 28 -18.12 -0.98 -4.64
C LEU A 28 -18.39 -1.14 -3.14
N LYS A 29 -19.33 -0.39 -2.56
CA LYS A 29 -19.72 -0.51 -1.15
C LYS A 29 -20.33 -1.88 -0.83
N ASP A 30 -21.21 -2.38 -1.69
CA ASP A 30 -21.80 -3.71 -1.58
C ASP A 30 -20.71 -4.80 -1.65
N PHE A 31 -19.80 -4.68 -2.63
CA PHE A 31 -18.64 -5.57 -2.76
C PHE A 31 -17.76 -5.55 -1.51
N LEU A 32 -17.40 -4.35 -1.01
CA LEU A 32 -16.57 -4.18 0.19
C LEU A 32 -17.26 -4.71 1.46
N SER A 33 -18.59 -4.55 1.57
CA SER A 33 -19.36 -5.03 2.73
C SER A 33 -19.49 -6.55 2.78
N LYS A 34 -19.58 -7.20 1.62
CA LYS A 34 -19.65 -8.67 1.48
C LYS A 34 -18.28 -9.33 1.65
N HIS A 35 -17.21 -8.63 1.30
CA HIS A 35 -15.84 -9.09 1.46
C HIS A 35 -15.19 -8.45 2.70
N LYS A 36 -15.77 -8.68 3.88
CA LYS A 36 -15.03 -8.43 5.12
C LYS A 36 -13.81 -9.33 5.12
N TYR A 37 -12.65 -8.72 4.89
CA TYR A 37 -11.37 -9.41 4.94
C TYR A 37 -11.16 -9.99 6.33
N VAL A 38 -11.27 -11.31 6.45
CA VAL A 38 -10.94 -12.05 7.67
C VAL A 38 -9.49 -12.46 7.53
N TYR A 39 -8.62 -11.96 8.41
CA TYR A 39 -7.24 -12.42 8.47
C TYR A 39 -7.24 -13.91 8.83
N SER A 40 -6.49 -14.71 8.08
CA SER A 40 -6.27 -16.12 8.37
C SER A 40 -5.15 -16.29 9.40
N GLN A 41 -4.94 -17.52 9.87
CA GLN A 41 -3.77 -17.82 10.70
C GLN A 41 -2.47 -17.91 9.88
N ASP A 42 -2.57 -18.05 8.56
CA ASP A 42 -1.43 -18.13 7.66
C ASP A 42 -0.96 -16.72 7.29
N PHE A 43 0.32 -16.47 7.55
CA PHE A 43 0.94 -15.18 7.27
C PHE A 43 0.98 -14.89 5.76
N GLU A 44 1.31 -15.86 4.92
CA GLU A 44 1.41 -15.67 3.47
C GLU A 44 0.05 -15.40 2.84
N GLU A 45 -1.00 -16.05 3.35
CA GLU A 45 -2.38 -15.77 2.94
C GLU A 45 -2.78 -14.33 3.30
N ASN A 46 -2.42 -13.87 4.50
CA ASN A 46 -2.67 -12.49 4.91
C ASN A 46 -1.91 -11.46 4.05
N LEU A 47 -0.70 -11.76 3.61
CA LEU A 47 0.03 -10.90 2.66
C LEU A 47 -0.70 -10.81 1.32
N ASN A 48 -1.22 -11.93 0.82
CA ASN A 48 -2.00 -11.95 -0.42
C ASN A 48 -3.33 -11.20 -0.28
N ILE A 49 -3.98 -11.28 0.89
CA ILE A 49 -5.17 -10.48 1.21
C ILE A 49 -4.85 -8.98 1.16
N LEU A 50 -3.74 -8.56 1.78
CA LEU A 50 -3.31 -7.16 1.76
C LEU A 50 -3.01 -6.66 0.34
N LYS A 51 -2.34 -7.47 -0.50
CA LYS A 51 -2.10 -7.12 -1.92
C LYS A 51 -3.40 -6.81 -2.65
N ARG A 52 -4.41 -7.70 -2.52
CA ARG A 52 -5.72 -7.53 -3.15
C ARG A 52 -6.48 -6.33 -2.61
N LYS A 53 -6.44 -6.11 -1.30
CA LYS A 53 -7.15 -5.01 -0.64
C LYS A 53 -6.63 -3.64 -1.08
N HIS A 54 -5.30 -3.49 -1.19
CA HIS A 54 -4.65 -2.24 -1.57
C HIS A 54 -4.38 -2.13 -3.08
N LEU A 55 -4.81 -3.11 -3.88
CA LEU A 55 -4.59 -3.18 -5.33
C LEU A 55 -3.11 -3.02 -5.73
N VAL A 56 -2.22 -3.63 -4.94
CA VAL A 56 -0.77 -3.64 -5.20
C VAL A 56 -0.34 -5.00 -5.73
N ASP A 57 0.59 -4.98 -6.68
CA ASP A 57 1.14 -6.19 -7.30
C ASP A 57 2.10 -6.89 -6.33
N SER A 58 2.97 -6.10 -5.70
CA SER A 58 3.87 -6.58 -4.65
C SER A 58 4.33 -5.51 -3.70
N PHE A 59 4.78 -5.94 -2.52
CA PHE A 59 5.45 -5.09 -1.56
C PHE A 59 6.65 -5.82 -0.94
N LEU A 60 7.62 -5.02 -0.54
CA LEU A 60 8.85 -5.44 0.09
C LEU A 60 9.16 -4.43 1.20
N VAL A 61 9.40 -4.94 2.40
CA VAL A 61 9.80 -4.13 3.54
C VAL A 61 11.22 -4.51 3.90
N THR A 62 12.09 -3.51 4.01
CA THR A 62 13.48 -3.68 4.40
C THR A 62 13.84 -2.78 5.59
N ASN A 63 14.89 -3.14 6.30
CA ASN A 63 15.54 -2.20 7.22
C ASN A 63 16.38 -1.19 6.42
N LEU A 64 16.87 -0.14 7.09
CA LEU A 64 17.70 0.91 6.46
C LEU A 64 19.03 0.39 5.89
N ASP A 65 19.46 -0.81 6.27
CA ASP A 65 20.66 -1.48 5.73
C ASP A 65 20.36 -2.33 4.48
N GLY A 66 19.10 -2.39 4.03
CA GLY A 66 18.66 -3.20 2.89
C GLY A 66 18.34 -4.65 3.24
N SER A 67 18.45 -5.06 4.50
CA SER A 67 18.04 -6.40 4.95
C SER A 67 16.52 -6.56 4.85
N ILE A 68 16.06 -7.68 4.29
CA ILE A 68 14.63 -7.93 4.03
C ILE A 68 13.93 -8.32 5.34
N VAL A 69 12.82 -7.65 5.64
CA VAL A 69 11.91 -7.99 6.75
C VAL A 69 10.75 -8.84 6.25
N VAL A 70 10.12 -8.46 5.13
CA VAL A 70 9.05 -9.22 4.49
C VAL A 70 9.02 -8.93 3.00
N SER A 71 8.67 -9.93 2.19
CA SER A 71 8.49 -9.81 0.75
C SER A 71 7.29 -10.63 0.33
N SER A 72 6.41 -10.06 -0.50
CA SER A 72 5.20 -10.74 -0.97
C SER A 72 5.39 -11.62 -2.22
N GLU A 73 6.59 -11.61 -2.84
CA GLU A 73 6.91 -12.36 -4.06
C GLU A 73 8.16 -13.24 -3.91
N GLY A 74 8.84 -13.17 -2.75
CA GLY A 74 10.10 -13.88 -2.53
C GLY A 74 11.30 -13.20 -3.21
N ASN A 75 12.49 -13.47 -2.67
CA ASN A 75 13.81 -13.04 -3.14
C ASN A 75 13.93 -11.60 -3.71
N GLY A 76 13.33 -10.62 -3.04
CA GLY A 76 13.39 -9.19 -3.40
C GLY A 76 14.71 -8.49 -3.03
N HIS A 77 15.85 -9.20 -3.00
CA HIS A 77 17.12 -8.65 -2.51
C HIS A 77 17.63 -7.48 -3.35
N THR A 78 17.54 -7.60 -4.68
CA THR A 78 17.97 -6.55 -5.62
C THR A 78 17.13 -5.29 -5.44
N ASP A 79 15.81 -5.45 -5.42
CA ASP A 79 14.87 -4.34 -5.21
C ASP A 79 15.05 -3.70 -3.83
N GLY A 80 15.32 -4.52 -2.80
CA GLY A 80 15.56 -4.06 -1.43
C GLY A 80 16.79 -3.16 -1.32
N ILE A 81 17.93 -3.63 -1.83
CA ILE A 81 19.19 -2.87 -1.81
C ILE A 81 19.05 -1.60 -2.65
N MET A 82 18.52 -1.73 -3.87
CA MET A 82 18.35 -0.60 -4.79
C MET A 82 17.37 0.45 -4.22
N GLY A 83 16.22 0.01 -3.71
CA GLY A 83 15.19 0.89 -3.16
C GLY A 83 15.69 1.66 -1.93
N THR A 84 16.40 0.98 -1.03
CA THR A 84 16.99 1.62 0.15
C THR A 84 18.08 2.60 -0.23
N ALA A 85 19.02 2.23 -1.12
CA ALA A 85 20.07 3.13 -1.58
C ALA A 85 19.50 4.38 -2.28
N MET A 86 18.48 4.19 -3.11
CA MET A 86 17.82 5.28 -3.82
C MET A 86 17.09 6.23 -2.87
N LEU A 87 16.35 5.70 -1.90
CA LEU A 87 15.67 6.53 -0.91
C LEU A 87 16.67 7.29 -0.03
N SER A 88 17.78 6.65 0.37
CA SER A 88 18.85 7.30 1.13
C SER A 88 19.48 8.45 0.37
N TYR A 89 19.76 8.29 -0.93
CA TYR A 89 20.27 9.37 -1.78
C TYR A 89 19.26 10.52 -1.92
N ILE A 90 17.99 10.22 -2.16
CA ILE A 90 16.97 11.26 -2.28
C ILE A 90 16.80 12.00 -0.96
N LYS A 91 16.87 11.30 0.18
CA LYS A 91 16.82 11.92 1.51
C LYS A 91 18.06 12.77 1.84
N SER A 92 19.23 12.47 1.28
CA SER A 92 20.41 13.31 1.49
C SER A 92 20.31 14.63 0.73
N GLU A 93 19.73 14.61 -0.47
CA GLU A 93 19.53 15.82 -1.29
C GLU A 93 18.24 16.59 -0.93
N LEU A 94 17.18 15.86 -0.57
CA LEU A 94 15.84 16.37 -0.26
C LEU A 94 15.31 15.72 1.04
N PRO A 95 15.72 16.22 2.22
CA PRO A 95 15.38 15.61 3.51
C PRO A 95 13.87 15.52 3.78
N ASP A 96 13.10 16.49 3.31
CA ASP A 96 11.65 16.59 3.55
C ASP A 96 10.79 15.73 2.61
N SER A 97 11.41 14.96 1.72
CA SER A 97 10.69 14.05 0.81
C SER A 97 9.85 13.02 1.57
N GLU A 98 8.54 12.96 1.36
CA GLU A 98 7.68 11.97 2.04
C GLU A 98 7.76 10.58 1.40
N SER A 99 7.73 10.55 0.07
CA SER A 99 7.70 9.36 -0.75
C SER A 99 8.34 9.65 -2.11
N VAL A 100 8.73 8.59 -2.81
CA VAL A 100 9.32 8.64 -4.15
C VAL A 100 8.52 7.70 -5.03
N LEU A 101 7.94 8.24 -6.11
CA LEU A 101 7.15 7.48 -7.07
C LEU A 101 7.87 7.47 -8.41
N ILE A 102 8.11 6.28 -8.95
CA ILE A 102 8.86 6.08 -10.19
C ILE A 102 7.99 5.28 -11.15
N LYS A 103 7.62 5.91 -12.28
CA LYS A 103 6.94 5.18 -13.34
C LYS A 103 7.94 4.31 -14.10
N ARG A 104 7.66 3.01 -14.18
CA ARG A 104 8.39 2.02 -14.99
C ARG A 104 7.49 1.49 -16.09
N SER A 105 8.08 0.73 -17.01
CA SER A 105 7.33 0.09 -18.12
C SER A 105 6.30 -0.93 -17.62
N ASP A 106 6.55 -1.55 -16.47
CA ASP A 106 5.74 -2.61 -15.86
C ASP A 106 4.76 -2.09 -14.79
N GLY A 107 4.81 -0.80 -14.43
CA GLY A 107 3.95 -0.25 -13.40
C GLY A 107 4.54 0.96 -12.70
N TRP A 108 4.18 1.13 -11.44
CA TRP A 108 4.71 2.13 -10.52
C TRP A 108 5.57 1.46 -9.48
N PHE A 109 6.74 2.04 -9.24
CA PHE A 109 7.67 1.64 -8.20
C PHE A 109 7.74 2.76 -7.17
N MET A 110 7.23 2.49 -5.97
CA MET A 110 7.01 3.50 -4.94
C MET A 110 7.84 3.17 -3.71
N LEU A 111 8.54 4.17 -3.19
CA LEU A 111 9.42 4.08 -2.04
C LEU A 111 8.98 5.07 -0.98
N PHE A 112 8.95 4.63 0.28
CA PHE A 112 8.79 5.53 1.41
C PHE A 112 9.41 4.91 2.66
N SER A 113 9.72 5.75 3.64
CA SER A 113 10.22 5.30 4.93
C SER A 113 9.19 5.52 6.02
N LEU A 114 8.98 4.51 6.87
CA LEU A 114 8.19 4.63 8.10
C LEU A 114 8.84 3.79 9.20
N ASN A 115 8.90 4.29 10.43
CA ASN A 115 9.39 3.55 11.60
C ASN A 115 10.78 2.89 11.40
N LYS A 116 11.72 3.61 10.77
CA LYS A 116 13.07 3.14 10.43
C LYS A 116 13.11 1.92 9.50
N LYS A 117 12.06 1.74 8.70
CA LYS A 117 11.99 0.74 7.63
C LYS A 117 11.74 1.43 6.31
N VAL A 118 12.20 0.81 5.24
CA VAL A 118 11.92 1.22 3.87
C VAL A 118 10.87 0.29 3.30
N PHE A 119 9.79 0.88 2.83
CA PHE A 119 8.70 0.21 2.15
C PHE A 119 8.84 0.44 0.66
N ILE A 120 8.79 -0.65 -0.08
CA ILE A 120 8.92 -0.70 -1.53
C ILE A 120 7.63 -1.33 -2.04
N VAL A 121 6.87 -0.62 -2.86
CA VAL A 121 5.56 -1.06 -3.34
C VAL A 121 5.55 -0.99 -4.86
N LYS A 122 5.08 -2.06 -5.50
CA LYS A 122 4.82 -2.13 -6.94
C LYS A 122 3.32 -2.23 -7.18
N ALA A 123 2.81 -1.40 -8.08
CA ALA A 123 1.39 -1.41 -8.44
C ALA A 123 1.18 -0.93 -9.88
N GLY A 124 0.09 -1.36 -10.51
CA GLY A 124 -0.32 -0.86 -11.84
C GLY A 124 -0.65 0.64 -11.86
N SER A 125 -1.11 1.19 -10.74
CA SER A 125 -1.44 2.61 -10.54
C SER A 125 -0.58 3.25 -9.45
N GLU A 126 -0.51 4.59 -9.45
CA GLU A 126 0.09 5.33 -8.34
C GLU A 126 -0.80 5.24 -7.10
N LEU A 127 -0.16 5.20 -5.93
CA LEU A 127 -0.83 5.27 -4.64
C LEU A 127 -0.50 6.61 -4.00
N SER A 128 -1.50 7.26 -3.43
CA SER A 128 -1.32 8.46 -2.61
C SER A 128 -0.52 8.15 -1.34
N ASN A 129 0.07 9.18 -0.74
CA ASN A 129 0.79 9.04 0.54
C ASN A 129 -0.11 8.51 1.66
N ILE A 130 -1.42 8.77 1.59
CA ILE A 130 -2.39 8.27 2.57
C ILE A 130 -2.54 6.75 2.41
N GLU A 131 -2.66 6.26 1.18
CA GLU A 131 -2.78 4.83 0.88
C GLU A 131 -1.50 4.07 1.23
N LEU A 132 -0.33 4.62 0.89
CA LEU A 132 0.96 4.05 1.28
C LEU A 132 1.11 3.95 2.81
N LYS A 133 0.72 5.00 3.55
CA LYS A 133 0.71 4.98 5.02
C LYS A 133 -0.27 3.94 5.56
N ALA A 134 -1.49 3.86 5.02
CA ALA A 134 -2.47 2.86 5.43
C ALA A 134 -1.95 1.42 5.24
N LEU A 135 -1.38 1.12 4.07
CA LEU A 135 -0.76 -0.17 3.77
C LEU A 135 0.36 -0.49 4.77
N SER A 136 1.25 0.47 5.07
CA SER A 136 2.35 0.25 6.01
C SER A 136 1.87 -0.04 7.44
N ILE A 137 0.84 0.65 7.92
CA ILE A 137 0.27 0.42 9.26
C ILE A 137 -0.31 -0.98 9.35
N GLU A 138 -1.04 -1.43 8.32
CA GLU A 138 -1.60 -2.78 8.27
C GLU A 138 -0.51 -3.85 8.20
N LEU A 139 0.53 -3.64 7.40
CA LEU A 139 1.70 -4.53 7.34
C LEU A 139 2.43 -4.61 8.68
N GLU A 140 2.65 -3.49 9.37
CA GLU A 140 3.30 -3.51 10.68
C GLU A 140 2.45 -4.22 11.73
N SER A 141 1.13 -4.01 11.70
CA SER A 141 0.20 -4.74 12.57
C SER A 141 0.32 -6.24 12.35
N LEU A 142 0.31 -6.69 11.09
CA LEU A 142 0.44 -8.09 10.73
C LEU A 142 1.80 -8.68 11.18
N LEU A 143 2.89 -7.94 10.97
CA LEU A 143 4.23 -8.33 11.41
C LEU A 143 4.34 -8.48 12.93
N ASN A 144 3.70 -7.58 13.69
CA ASN A 144 3.72 -7.63 15.15
C ASN A 144 2.92 -8.81 15.71
N VAL A 145 1.77 -9.13 15.10
CA VAL A 145 0.99 -10.33 15.47
C VAL A 145 1.80 -11.60 15.21
N ASN A 146 2.50 -11.68 14.07
CA ASN A 146 3.31 -12.85 13.74
C ASN A 146 4.48 -13.05 14.73
N LYS A 147 5.21 -11.98 15.09
CA LYS A 147 6.27 -12.05 16.11
C LYS A 147 5.77 -12.62 17.44
N ASN A 148 4.63 -12.12 17.93
CA ASN A 148 4.03 -12.58 19.19
C ASN A 148 3.56 -14.04 19.14
N SER A 149 3.15 -14.54 17.98
CA SER A 149 2.79 -15.95 17.77
C SER A 149 4.03 -16.86 17.71
N GLY A 150 5.15 -16.37 17.19
CA GLY A 150 6.43 -17.08 17.17
C GLY A 150 7.05 -17.28 18.56
N ASP A 151 6.96 -16.27 19.43
CA ASP A 151 7.53 -16.33 20.79
C ASP A 151 6.74 -17.29 21.71
N LYS A 152 5.42 -17.44 21.50
CA LYS A 152 4.60 -18.42 22.24
C LYS A 152 4.94 -19.87 21.91
N LYS A 153 5.38 -20.17 20.68
CA LYS A 153 5.82 -21.52 20.29
C LYS A 153 7.17 -21.90 20.90
N LYS A 154 8.07 -20.93 21.14
CA LYS A 154 9.37 -21.20 21.77
C LYS A 154 9.25 -21.55 23.26
N LEU A 155 8.32 -20.92 23.98
CA LEU A 155 8.12 -21.17 25.41
C LEU A 155 7.55 -22.57 25.73
N THR A 156 6.83 -23.20 24.78
CA THR A 156 6.27 -24.54 24.97
C THR A 156 7.25 -25.67 24.67
N GLN A 157 8.34 -25.40 23.94
CA GLN A 157 9.37 -26.41 23.65
C GLN A 157 10.48 -26.47 24.71
N THR A 158 10.66 -25.43 25.52
CA THR A 158 11.68 -25.41 26.59
C THR A 158 11.19 -26.00 27.93
N GLN A 159 9.90 -26.33 28.07
CA GLN A 159 9.35 -26.97 29.28
C GLN A 159 9.21 -28.50 29.17
N VAL A 160 9.69 -29.10 28.08
CA VAL A 160 9.75 -30.56 27.90
C VAL A 160 11.19 -30.94 27.55
N ALA A 161 12.10 -30.73 28.49
CA ALA A 161 13.44 -31.28 28.48
C ALA A 161 13.80 -31.74 29.89
#